data_AF-A0A1M6AN36-F1
#
_entry.id   AF-A0A1M6AN36-F1
#
_cell.length_a   1.000
_cell.length_b   1.000
_cell.length_c   1.000
_cell.angle_alpha   90.00
_cell.angle_beta   90.00
_cell.angle_gamma   90.00
#
_symmetry.space_group_name_H-M   'P 1'
#
loop_
_entity.id
_entity.type
_entity.pdbx_description
1 polymer ?
#
loop_
_entity_poly.entity_id
_entity_poly.type
_entity_poly.pdbx_seq_one_letter_code
_entity_poly.pdbx_strand_id
1 'polypeptide(L)'
;MVDDRHMVYTDTYKAYKEAEDKYLNLLFNIERMPEEEELWIMKRDQMMELVQLREMMLQARADLDNAMQEWEAHLTEVQGEIKKNNLVKPFNPNFTGKDGQRSSPGQLLPGEVNSKKRR
;
A
#
# COMPACT_ATOMS: atom_id res chain seq x y z
N MET A 1 -7.10 1.13 -3.36
CA MET A 1 -6.72 1.78 -2.08
C MET A 1 -5.34 2.40 -2.16
N VAL A 2 -4.24 1.64 -2.19
CA VAL A 2 -2.88 2.22 -2.30
C VAL A 2 -2.67 2.90 -3.65
N ASP A 3 -3.06 2.26 -4.76
CA ASP A 3 -2.92 2.81 -6.11
C ASP A 3 -3.71 4.13 -6.29
N ASP A 4 -4.92 4.21 -5.74
CA ASP A 4 -5.73 5.44 -5.79
C ASP A 4 -5.05 6.59 -5.03
N ARG A 5 -4.48 6.29 -3.84
CA ARG A 5 -3.73 7.28 -3.05
C ARG A 5 -2.43 7.69 -3.75
N HIS A 6 -1.80 6.76 -4.46
CA HIS A 6 -0.62 7.05 -5.26
C HIS A 6 -0.96 8.02 -6.40
N MET A 7 -2.05 7.79 -7.12
CA MET A 7 -2.51 8.70 -8.18
C MET A 7 -2.79 10.12 -7.65
N VAL A 8 -3.48 10.23 -6.51
CA VAL A 8 -3.75 11.53 -5.87
C VAL A 8 -2.45 12.25 -5.49
N TYR A 9 -1.48 11.53 -4.94
CA TYR A 9 -0.17 12.09 -4.64
C TYR A 9 0.57 12.55 -5.90
N THR A 10 0.56 11.77 -6.98
CA THR A 10 1.23 12.15 -8.23
C THR A 10 0.61 13.37 -8.88
N ASP A 11 -0.73 13.48 -8.87
CA ASP A 11 -1.44 14.61 -9.45
C ASP A 11 -1.19 15.90 -8.66
N THR A 12 -1.27 15.82 -7.33
CA THR A 12 -0.99 16.97 -6.45
C THR A 12 0.47 17.42 -6.53
N TYR A 13 1.41 16.48 -6.61
CA TYR A 13 2.83 16.78 -6.84
C TYR A 13 3.06 17.49 -8.18
N LYS A 14 2.41 17.02 -9.25
CA LYS A 14 2.52 17.64 -10.57
C LYS A 14 1.96 19.07 -10.56
N ALA A 15 0.79 19.27 -9.96
CA ALA A 15 0.20 20.60 -9.82
C ALA A 15 1.10 21.56 -9.01
N TYR A 16 1.68 21.08 -7.90
CA TYR A 16 2.65 21.85 -7.14
C TYR A 16 3.86 22.25 -7.99
N LYS A 17 4.43 21.33 -8.77
CA LYS A 17 5.57 21.61 -9.65
C LYS A 17 5.27 22.64 -10.73
N GLU A 18 4.12 22.54 -11.37
CA GLU A 18 3.70 23.52 -12.37
C GLU A 18 3.48 24.92 -11.77
N ALA A 19 2.95 25.00 -10.54
CA ALA A 19 2.82 26.26 -9.82
C ALA A 19 4.17 26.85 -9.40
N GLU A 20 5.12 25.99 -8.98
CA GLU A 20 6.48 26.38 -8.59
C GLU A 20 7.22 27.02 -9.77
N ASP A 21 7.15 26.40 -10.94
CA ASP A 21 7.76 26.94 -12.16
C ASP A 21 7.14 28.29 -12.57
N LYS A 22 5.82 28.44 -12.47
CA LYS A 22 5.14 29.72 -12.74
C LYS A 22 5.60 30.82 -11.77
N TYR A 23 5.68 30.49 -10.49
CA TYR A 23 6.13 31.43 -9.47
C TYR A 23 7.59 31.85 -9.67
N LEU A 24 8.48 30.91 -10.01
CA LEU A 24 9.88 31.22 -10.33
C LEU A 24 9.98 32.16 -11.54
N ASN A 25 9.22 31.91 -12.60
CA ASN A 25 9.16 32.80 -13.76
C ASN A 25 8.67 34.20 -13.39
N LEU A 26 7.67 34.31 -12.51
CA LEU A 26 7.20 35.59 -12.01
C LEU A 26 8.29 36.35 -11.24
N LEU A 27 9.09 35.66 -10.41
CA LEU A 27 10.21 36.29 -9.70
C LEU A 27 11.24 36.89 -10.66
N PHE A 28 11.56 36.20 -11.76
CA PHE A 28 12.46 36.74 -12.79
C PHE A 28 11.85 37.97 -13.49
N ASN A 29 10.54 37.99 -13.72
CA ASN A 29 9.87 39.14 -14.31
C ASN A 29 9.89 40.35 -13.37
N ILE A 30 9.66 40.13 -12.06
CA ILE A 30 9.74 41.19 -11.04
C ILE A 30 11.16 41.77 -10.96
N GLU A 31 12.19 40.94 -11.03
CA GLU A 31 13.58 41.40 -11.03
C GLU A 31 13.86 42.35 -12.21
N ARG A 32 13.26 42.07 -13.38
CA ARG A 32 13.41 42.89 -14.58
C ARG A 32 12.55 44.16 -14.57
N MET A 33 11.37 44.10 -13.98
CA MET A 33 10.37 45.17 -13.98
C MET A 33 9.80 45.38 -12.56
N PRO A 34 10.61 45.88 -11.61
CA PRO A 34 10.22 45.96 -10.21
C PRO A 34 9.15 47.03 -9.94
N GLU A 35 9.00 48.00 -10.83
CA GLU A 35 8.04 49.11 -10.74
C GLU A 35 6.58 48.65 -11.03
N GLU A 36 6.40 47.47 -11.64
CA GLU A 36 5.07 46.96 -11.98
C GLU A 36 4.36 46.37 -10.75
N GLU A 37 3.45 47.15 -10.17
CA GLU A 37 2.67 46.76 -8.98
C GLU A 37 1.85 45.48 -9.19
N GLU A 38 1.36 45.23 -10.41
CA GLU A 38 0.60 44.02 -10.76
C GLU A 38 1.41 42.75 -10.51
N LEU A 39 2.72 42.75 -10.81
CA LEU A 39 3.58 41.59 -10.59
C LEU A 39 3.73 41.26 -9.09
N TRP A 40 3.74 42.28 -8.23
CA TRP A 40 3.80 42.11 -6.78
C TRP A 40 2.49 41.56 -6.19
N ILE A 41 1.35 41.96 -6.76
CA ILE A 41 0.05 41.38 -6.39
C ILE A 41 0.03 39.91 -6.80
N MET A 42 0.38 39.60 -8.06
CA MET A 42 0.47 38.22 -8.54
C MET A 42 1.43 37.36 -7.70
N LYS A 43 2.54 37.93 -7.22
CA LYS A 43 3.51 37.21 -6.39
C LYS A 43 2.87 36.73 -5.10
N ARG A 44 2.08 37.59 -4.45
CA ARG A 44 1.38 37.26 -3.21
C ARG A 44 0.37 36.13 -3.45
N ASP A 45 -0.41 36.24 -4.51
CA ASP A 45 -1.48 35.28 -4.82
C ASP A 45 -0.89 33.91 -5.19
N GLN A 46 0.14 33.89 -6.06
CA GLN A 46 0.83 32.66 -6.43
C GLN A 46 1.60 32.03 -5.25
N MET A 47 2.12 32.84 -4.33
CA MET A 47 2.72 32.31 -3.10
C MET A 47 1.68 31.59 -2.22
N MET A 48 0.48 32.17 -2.08
CA MET A 48 -0.60 31.56 -1.32
C MET A 48 -1.06 30.24 -1.97
N GLU A 49 -1.21 30.23 -3.30
CA GLU A 49 -1.52 29.01 -4.06
C GLU A 49 -0.44 27.94 -3.87
N LEU A 50 0.84 28.30 -3.92
CA LEU A 50 1.96 27.39 -3.69
C LEU A 50 1.94 26.77 -2.30
N VAL A 51 1.67 27.56 -1.26
CA VAL A 51 1.55 27.06 0.11
C VAL A 51 0.41 26.06 0.21
N GLN A 52 -0.75 26.37 -0.37
CA GLN A 52 -1.90 25.45 -0.38
C GLN A 52 -1.59 24.15 -1.12
N LEU A 53 -0.99 24.22 -2.31
CA LEU A 53 -0.59 23.04 -3.07
C LEU A 53 0.45 22.19 -2.34
N ARG A 54 1.40 22.83 -1.65
CA ARG A 54 2.38 22.14 -0.80
C ARG A 54 1.71 21.38 0.33
N GLU A 55 0.76 22.00 1.02
CA GLU A 55 0.00 21.36 2.10
C GLU A 55 -0.81 20.18 1.60
N MET A 56 -1.52 20.33 0.48
CA MET A 56 -2.29 19.24 -0.14
C MET A 56 -1.38 18.09 -0.58
N MET A 57 -0.23 18.38 -1.18
CA MET A 57 0.75 17.36 -1.58
C MET A 57 1.32 16.61 -0.37
N LEU A 58 1.66 17.32 0.71
CA LEU A 58 2.16 16.69 1.94
C LEU A 58 1.10 15.81 2.60
N GLN A 59 -0.16 16.27 2.61
CA GLN A 59 -1.28 15.46 3.10
C GLN A 59 -1.47 14.20 2.25
N ALA A 60 -1.49 14.35 0.91
CA ALA A 60 -1.62 13.21 0.00
C ALA A 60 -0.47 12.21 0.17
N ARG A 61 0.74 12.70 0.47
CA ARG A 61 1.89 11.83 0.77
C ARG A 61 1.69 11.06 2.07
N ALA A 62 1.26 11.73 3.13
CA ALA A 62 0.99 11.08 4.41
C ALA A 62 -0.11 10.01 4.27
N ASP A 63 -1.17 10.31 3.53
CA ASP A 63 -2.25 9.35 3.23
C ASP A 63 -1.73 8.12 2.47
N LEU A 64 -0.82 8.31 1.52
CA LEU A 64 -0.16 7.21 0.79
C LEU A 64 0.71 6.37 1.73
N ASP A 65 1.54 7.01 2.55
CA ASP A 65 2.43 6.31 3.49
C ASP A 65 1.62 5.48 4.51
N ASN A 66 0.51 6.02 5.01
CA ASN A 66 -0.42 5.28 5.88
C ASN A 66 -1.06 4.09 5.16
N ALA A 67 -1.53 4.27 3.93
CA ALA A 67 -2.14 3.20 3.14
C ALA A 67 -1.13 2.07 2.84
N MET A 68 0.14 2.40 2.60
CA MET A 68 1.20 1.41 2.42
C MET A 68 1.44 0.62 3.72
N GLN A 69 1.51 1.29 4.87
CA GLN A 69 1.69 0.61 6.16
C GLN A 69 0.53 -0.34 6.48
N GLU A 70 -0.71 0.07 6.23
CA GLU A 70 -1.89 -0.78 6.39
C GLU A 70 -1.83 -2.01 5.47
N TRP A 71 -1.41 -1.82 4.22
CA TRP A 71 -1.24 -2.90 3.26
C TRP A 71 -0.15 -3.90 3.69
N GLU A 72 0.98 -3.42 4.18
CA GLU A 72 2.07 -4.25 4.72
C GLU A 72 1.64 -5.05 5.95
N ALA A 73 0.88 -4.42 6.86
CA ALA A 73 0.32 -5.08 8.03
C ALA A 73 -0.63 -6.21 7.62
N HIS A 74 -1.54 -5.94 6.67
CA HIS A 74 -2.47 -6.93 6.14
C HIS A 74 -1.75 -8.11 5.46
N LEU A 75 -0.71 -7.84 4.66
CA LEU A 75 0.10 -8.90 4.05
C LEU A 75 0.76 -9.79 5.11
N THR A 76 1.24 -9.20 6.21
CA THR A 76 1.87 -9.93 7.31
C THR A 76 0.86 -10.80 8.05
N GLU A 77 -0.35 -10.28 8.30
CA GLU A 77 -1.45 -11.02 8.91
C GLU A 77 -1.85 -12.23 8.05
N VAL A 78 -2.10 -12.03 6.76
CA VAL A 78 -2.45 -13.09 5.81
C VAL A 78 -1.36 -14.17 5.75
N GLN A 79 -0.07 -13.79 5.74
CA GLN A 79 1.02 -14.78 5.82
C GLN A 79 1.01 -15.56 7.14
N GLY A 80 0.69 -14.90 8.25
CA GLY A 80 0.52 -15.53 9.56
C GLY A 80 -0.62 -16.54 9.57
N GLU A 81 -1.77 -16.19 8.99
CA GLU A 81 -2.91 -17.09 8.84
C GLU A 81 -2.60 -18.29 7.95
N ILE A 82 -1.92 -18.09 6.82
CA ILE A 82 -1.48 -19.18 5.94
C ILE A 82 -0.54 -20.15 6.69
N LYS A 83 0.43 -19.63 7.46
CA LYS A 83 1.32 -20.46 8.28
C LYS A 83 0.55 -21.24 9.33
N LYS A 84 -0.40 -20.61 10.04
CA LYS A 84 -1.27 -21.28 11.01
C LYS A 84 -2.09 -22.37 10.34
N ASN A 85 -2.75 -22.08 9.23
CA ASN A 85 -3.57 -23.05 8.50
C ASN A 85 -2.74 -24.22 7.94
N ASN A 86 -1.48 -23.99 7.54
CA ASN A 86 -0.57 -25.05 7.09
C ASN A 86 0.07 -25.86 8.24
N LEU A 87 0.14 -25.31 9.46
CA LEU A 87 0.61 -26.01 10.65
C LEU A 87 -0.47 -26.90 11.29
N VAL A 88 -1.75 -26.68 10.97
CA VAL A 88 -2.88 -27.52 11.43
C VAL A 88 -3.04 -28.76 10.52
N LYS A 89 -1.93 -29.48 10.26
CA LYS A 89 -2.01 -30.93 10.17
C LYS A 89 -1.59 -31.44 11.54
N PRO A 90 -2.53 -31.89 12.40
CA PRO A 90 -2.19 -32.30 13.74
C PRO A 90 -1.31 -33.55 13.64
N PHE A 91 0.01 -33.37 13.67
CA PHE A 91 0.93 -34.46 13.93
C PHE A 91 0.73 -34.83 15.40
N ASN A 92 -0.14 -35.80 15.65
CA ASN A 92 -0.44 -36.26 16.99
C ASN A 92 0.82 -36.93 17.57
N PRO A 93 1.45 -36.38 18.64
CA PRO A 93 2.73 -36.86 19.15
C PRO A 93 2.67 -38.28 19.71
N ASN A 94 1.47 -38.84 19.91
CA ASN A 94 1.28 -40.23 20.35
C ASN A 94 1.24 -41.25 19.20
N PHE A 95 1.30 -40.83 17.94
CA PHE A 95 1.32 -41.73 16.79
C PHE A 95 2.72 -41.81 16.20
N THR A 96 3.40 -42.94 16.39
CA THR A 96 4.69 -43.23 15.76
C THR A 96 4.48 -44.02 14.46
N GLY A 97 5.22 -43.67 13.40
CA GLY A 97 5.15 -44.39 12.11
C GLY A 97 3.99 -43.96 11.19
N LYS A 98 3.57 -44.87 10.29
CA LYS A 98 2.55 -44.60 9.24
C LYS A 98 1.18 -44.21 9.80
N ASP A 99 0.88 -44.54 11.06
CA ASP A 99 -0.39 -44.19 11.70
C ASP A 99 -0.47 -42.70 12.08
N GLY A 100 0.66 -41.99 12.17
CA GLY A 100 0.68 -40.52 12.35
C GLY A 100 0.27 -39.73 11.11
N GLN A 101 0.09 -40.40 9.96
CA GLN A 101 -0.47 -39.80 8.75
C GLN A 101 -2.00 -39.85 8.71
N ARG A 102 -2.65 -40.50 9.67
CA ARG A 102 -4.12 -40.56 9.77
C ARG A 102 -4.65 -39.27 10.40
N SER A 103 -5.47 -38.53 9.67
CA SER A 103 -6.09 -37.28 10.17
C SER A 103 -7.30 -37.51 11.10
N SER A 104 -7.83 -38.72 11.19
CA SER A 104 -8.90 -39.07 12.14
C SER A 104 -8.88 -40.55 12.54
N PRO A 105 -9.41 -40.91 13.73
CA PRO A 105 -9.55 -42.30 14.14
C PRO A 105 -10.44 -43.08 13.16
N GLY A 106 -9.88 -44.12 12.51
CA GLY A 106 -10.60 -44.95 11.53
C GLY A 106 -10.37 -44.59 10.06
N GLN A 107 -9.59 -43.54 9.76
CA GLN A 107 -9.22 -43.22 8.38
C GLN A 107 -8.22 -44.25 7.84
N LEU A 108 -8.63 -45.01 6.83
CA LEU A 108 -7.76 -45.96 6.12
C LEU A 108 -6.67 -45.21 5.34
N LEU A 109 -5.44 -45.71 5.42
CA LEU A 109 -4.32 -45.16 4.66
C LEU A 109 -4.48 -45.48 3.16
N PRO A 110 -3.90 -44.65 2.27
CA PRO A 110 -3.88 -44.96 0.83
C PRO A 110 -3.20 -46.33 0.60
N GLY A 111 -3.99 -47.35 0.23
CA GLY A 111 -3.56 -48.73 0.06
C GLY A 111 -4.19 -49.76 1.02
N GLU A 112 -4.86 -49.33 2.10
CA GLU A 112 -5.62 -50.22 3.00
C GLU A 112 -7.07 -50.49 2.54
N VAL A 113 -7.47 -49.90 1.41
CA VAL A 113 -8.79 -50.14 0.81
C VAL A 113 -8.77 -51.54 0.18
N ASN A 114 -9.37 -52.51 0.86
CA ASN A 114 -9.57 -53.86 0.33
C ASN A 114 -10.37 -53.82 -0.98
N SER A 115 -9.67 -53.86 -2.10
CA SER A 115 -10.24 -54.19 -3.42
C SER A 115 -10.14 -55.70 -3.63
N LYS A 116 -11.02 -56.48 -2.97
CA LYS A 116 -11.34 -57.90 -3.25
C LYS A 116 -12.34 -58.36 -2.17
N LYS A 117 -13.45 -59.04 -2.43
CA LYS A 117 -14.15 -59.51 -3.64
C LYS A 117 -15.53 -59.93 -3.11
N ARG A 118 -16.64 -59.43 -3.67
CA ARG A 118 -17.97 -60.00 -3.39
C ARG A 118 -18.23 -61.11 -4.40
N ARG A 119 -18.54 -62.29 -3.85
CA ARG A 119 -18.96 -63.55 -4.46
C ARG A 119 -17.86 -64.42 -5.07
#